data_AF-A0A0Q9ZA65-F1
#
_entry.id   AF-A0A0Q9ZA65-F1
#
_cell.length_a   1.000
_cell.length_b   1.000
_cell.length_c   1.000
_cell.angle_alpha   90.00
_cell.angle_beta   90.00
_cell.angle_gamma   90.00
#
_symmetry.space_group_name_H-M   'P 1'
#
loop_
_entity.id
_entity.type
_entity.pdbx_description
1 polymer ?
#
loop_
_entity_poly.entity_id
_entity_poly.type
_entity_poly.pdbx_seq_one_letter_code
_entity_poly.pdbx_strand_id
1 'polypeptide(L)'
;MKKIRLTLIIAVLISSFGFSQSKSEIENLLDGISKIENSKEIIKTEQAEKLIEYGWRILPTLAEFFTDQTLTKIKSECNNRILNKGEIAIIMADRIEGMPYARVTGIQNCTLTFCEKNANLIEYYLPFIERDGIEKFQKKYMEWLESDDRIDWTPLLTDKTKKERRKIMRERKKTIREMQNKK
;
A
#
# COMPACT_ATOMS: atom_id res chain seq x y z
N MET A 1 -45.77 10.74 1.29
CA MET A 1 -44.90 10.02 0.33
C MET A 1 -43.62 10.76 -0.09
N LYS A 2 -43.61 12.12 -0.19
CA LYS A 2 -42.39 12.89 -0.55
C LYS A 2 -41.26 12.78 0.50
N LYS A 3 -41.58 12.77 1.79
CA LYS A 3 -40.58 12.68 2.89
C LYS A 3 -39.84 11.34 2.92
N ILE A 4 -40.54 10.22 2.67
CA ILE A 4 -39.96 8.86 2.64
C ILE A 4 -39.00 8.69 1.44
N ARG A 5 -39.34 9.28 0.29
CA ARG A 5 -38.43 9.30 -0.88
C ARG A 5 -37.17 10.13 -0.60
N LEU A 6 -37.30 11.24 0.14
CA LEU A 6 -36.15 12.07 0.50
C LEU A 6 -35.20 11.37 1.50
N THR A 7 -35.73 10.66 2.50
CA THR A 7 -34.91 9.86 3.42
C THR A 7 -34.21 8.69 2.73
N LEU A 8 -34.87 8.03 1.77
CA LEU A 8 -34.23 6.99 0.95
C LEU A 8 -33.10 7.55 0.07
N ILE A 9 -33.28 8.74 -0.52
CA ILE A 9 -32.24 9.40 -1.32
C ILE A 9 -31.04 9.81 -0.44
N ILE A 10 -31.27 10.31 0.77
CA ILE A 10 -30.20 10.66 1.72
C ILE A 10 -29.46 9.40 2.20
N ALA A 11 -30.16 8.30 2.48
CA ALA A 11 -29.52 7.03 2.85
C ALA A 11 -28.69 6.42 1.70
N VAL A 12 -29.13 6.60 0.45
CA VAL A 12 -28.38 6.19 -0.76
C VAL A 12 -27.17 7.10 -1.02
N LEU A 13 -27.26 8.39 -0.68
CA LEU A 13 -26.13 9.34 -0.77
C LEU A 13 -25.08 9.11 0.33
N ILE A 14 -25.48 8.73 1.54
CA ILE A 14 -24.53 8.38 2.62
C ILE A 14 -23.82 7.05 2.33
N SER A 15 -24.50 6.10 1.67
CA SER A 15 -23.91 4.82 1.26
C SER A 15 -23.03 4.89 0.01
N SER A 16 -23.00 6.04 -0.70
CA SER A 16 -22.10 6.29 -1.83
C SER A 16 -20.84 7.07 -1.46
N PHE A 17 -20.69 7.49 -0.19
CA PHE A 17 -19.49 8.15 0.34
C PHE A 17 -18.56 7.22 1.15
N GLY A 18 -18.78 5.91 1.10
CA GLY A 18 -18.06 4.95 1.93
C GLY A 18 -16.68 4.52 1.43
N PHE A 19 -15.84 5.38 0.82
CA PHE A 19 -14.51 4.94 0.35
C PHE A 19 -13.45 6.05 0.28
N SER A 20 -13.20 6.73 1.39
CA SER A 20 -12.00 7.55 1.53
C SER A 20 -11.58 7.52 2.98
N GLN A 21 -10.79 6.51 3.39
CA GLN A 21 -9.99 6.68 4.59
C GLN A 21 -9.24 8.00 4.44
N SER A 22 -9.41 8.89 5.41
CA SER A 22 -8.79 10.20 5.32
C SER A 22 -7.27 10.05 5.35
N LYS A 23 -6.55 10.96 4.68
CA LYS A 23 -5.08 11.01 4.77
C LYS A 23 -4.61 11.02 6.24
N SER A 24 -5.30 11.78 7.10
CA SER A 24 -5.04 11.83 8.54
C SER A 24 -5.27 10.51 9.26
N GLU A 25 -6.23 9.70 8.83
CA GLU A 25 -6.48 8.39 9.43
C GLU A 25 -5.35 7.41 9.09
N ILE A 26 -4.92 7.37 7.83
CA ILE A 26 -3.76 6.58 7.40
C ILE A 26 -2.50 7.05 8.15
N GLU A 27 -2.33 8.37 8.28
CA GLU A 27 -1.22 8.95 9.03
C GLU A 27 -1.19 8.49 10.49
N ASN A 28 -2.33 8.55 11.18
CA ASN A 28 -2.46 8.08 12.57
C ASN A 28 -2.15 6.59 12.72
N LEU A 29 -2.53 5.76 11.73
CA LEU A 29 -2.19 4.34 11.71
C LEU A 29 -0.68 4.15 11.55
N LEU A 30 -0.04 4.86 10.62
CA LEU A 30 1.42 4.85 10.45
C LEU A 30 2.15 5.33 11.73
N ASP A 31 1.63 6.35 12.41
CA ASP A 31 2.17 6.81 13.69
C ASP A 31 2.04 5.76 14.80
N GLY A 32 0.96 4.99 14.81
CA GLY A 32 0.83 3.84 15.70
C GLY A 32 1.89 2.78 15.43
N ILE A 33 2.10 2.42 14.16
CA ILE A 33 3.13 1.45 13.74
C ILE A 33 4.53 1.94 14.14
N SER A 34 4.83 3.22 13.94
CA SER A 34 6.15 3.84 14.17
C SER A 34 6.72 3.70 15.60
N LYS A 35 5.88 3.26 16.55
CA LYS A 35 6.21 3.12 17.98
C LYS A 35 6.84 1.78 18.36
N ILE A 36 6.76 0.77 17.49
CA ILE A 36 7.38 -0.54 17.75
C ILE A 36 8.90 -0.47 17.58
N GLU A 37 9.59 -1.51 18.02
CA GLU A 37 11.06 -1.54 18.00
C GLU A 37 11.64 -2.17 16.74
N ASN A 38 10.98 -3.17 16.16
CA ASN A 38 11.58 -4.00 15.11
C ASN A 38 10.71 -4.07 13.85
N SER A 39 11.32 -3.84 12.70
CA SER A 39 10.69 -3.91 11.37
C SER A 39 9.96 -5.24 11.10
N LYS A 40 10.51 -6.36 11.59
CA LYS A 40 9.92 -7.70 11.42
C LYS A 40 8.55 -7.86 12.09
N GLU A 41 8.19 -6.93 12.98
CA GLU A 41 6.93 -6.94 13.73
C GLU A 41 5.88 -5.99 13.16
N ILE A 42 6.22 -5.16 12.16
CA ILE A 42 5.29 -4.18 11.55
C ILE A 42 3.94 -4.82 11.23
N ILE A 43 3.95 -5.96 10.54
CA ILE A 43 2.74 -6.61 10.06
C ILE A 43 1.90 -7.29 11.15
N LYS A 44 2.42 -7.35 12.39
CA LYS A 44 1.74 -7.94 13.54
C LYS A 44 1.01 -6.90 14.39
N THR A 45 1.10 -5.63 14.03
CA THR A 45 0.43 -4.54 14.75
C THR A 45 -1.03 -4.44 14.33
N GLU A 46 -1.92 -4.10 15.26
CA GLU A 46 -3.34 -3.86 14.96
C GLU A 46 -3.54 -2.75 13.91
N GLN A 47 -2.63 -1.77 13.88
CA GLN A 47 -2.67 -0.68 12.90
C GLN A 47 -2.33 -1.18 11.49
N ALA A 48 -1.35 -2.08 11.36
CA ALA A 48 -1.03 -2.71 10.09
C ALA A 48 -2.17 -3.60 9.60
N GLU A 49 -2.81 -4.36 10.50
CA GLU A 49 -3.99 -5.17 10.19
C GLU A 49 -5.12 -4.29 9.61
N LYS A 50 -5.43 -3.15 10.25
CA LYS A 50 -6.42 -2.19 9.74
C LYS A 50 -6.09 -1.67 8.34
N LEU A 51 -4.84 -1.29 8.10
CA LEU A 51 -4.41 -0.85 6.75
C LEU A 51 -4.56 -1.97 5.72
N ILE A 52 -4.25 -3.22 6.07
CA ILE A 52 -4.42 -4.38 5.20
C ILE A 52 -5.91 -4.63 4.90
N GLU A 53 -6.79 -4.46 5.89
CA GLU A 53 -8.25 -4.59 5.73
C GLU A 53 -8.83 -3.54 4.78
N TYR A 54 -8.33 -2.31 4.81
CA TYR A 54 -8.72 -1.27 3.85
C TYR A 54 -8.37 -1.65 2.40
N GLY A 55 -7.33 -2.47 2.24
CA GLY A 55 -6.98 -3.10 0.98
C GLY A 55 -6.48 -2.12 -0.08
N TRP A 56 -6.48 -2.57 -1.34
CA TRP A 56 -5.78 -1.88 -2.43
C TRP A 56 -6.26 -0.45 -2.74
N ARG A 57 -7.43 -0.04 -2.23
CA ARG A 57 -8.02 1.27 -2.48
C ARG A 57 -7.25 2.41 -1.80
N ILE A 58 -6.60 2.15 -0.68
CA ILE A 58 -5.83 3.17 0.06
C ILE A 58 -4.43 3.40 -0.50
N LEU A 59 -3.97 2.57 -1.46
CA LEU A 59 -2.60 2.62 -1.97
C LEU A 59 -2.18 3.97 -2.57
N PRO A 60 -3.04 4.70 -3.32
CA PRO A 60 -2.67 6.04 -3.79
C PRO A 60 -2.41 7.02 -2.63
N THR A 61 -3.30 7.06 -1.63
CA THR A 61 -3.14 7.93 -0.46
C THR A 61 -1.95 7.51 0.41
N LEU A 62 -1.72 6.20 0.57
CA LEU A 62 -0.57 5.68 1.30
C LEU A 62 0.75 6.03 0.61
N ALA A 63 0.77 6.05 -0.73
CA ALA A 63 1.95 6.43 -1.51
C ALA A 63 2.37 7.89 -1.28
N GLU A 64 1.45 8.79 -0.93
CA GLU A 64 1.78 10.18 -0.60
C GLU A 64 2.73 10.30 0.59
N PHE A 65 2.83 9.29 1.45
CA PHE A 65 3.74 9.26 2.60
C PHE A 65 5.13 8.72 2.26
N PHE A 66 5.37 8.16 1.07
CA PHE A 66 6.65 7.49 0.75
C PHE A 66 7.87 8.40 0.91
N THR A 67 7.70 9.71 0.70
CA THR A 67 8.78 10.70 0.80
C THR A 67 8.98 11.22 2.23
N ASP A 68 8.18 10.77 3.21
CA ASP A 68 8.28 11.21 4.60
C ASP A 68 9.56 10.68 5.27
N GLN A 69 10.50 11.59 5.51
CA GLN A 69 11.82 11.29 6.10
C GLN A 69 11.82 11.30 7.64
N THR A 70 10.67 11.43 8.29
CA THR A 70 10.58 11.44 9.76
C THR A 70 11.08 10.11 10.32
N LEU A 71 12.18 10.14 11.07
CA LEU A 71 12.75 8.96 11.72
C LEU A 71 11.79 8.40 12.79
N THR A 72 11.73 7.08 12.88
CA THR A 72 10.86 6.37 13.83
C THR A 72 11.69 5.64 14.90
N LYS A 73 11.04 4.80 15.71
CA LYS A 73 11.73 3.91 16.65
C LYS A 73 12.07 2.54 16.04
N ILE A 74 11.57 2.27 14.84
CA ILE A 74 11.66 0.96 14.20
C ILE A 74 13.07 0.75 13.66
N LYS A 75 13.74 -0.28 14.17
CA LYS A 75 15.02 -0.78 13.66
C LYS A 75 14.78 -1.85 12.60
N SER A 76 15.42 -1.65 11.46
CA SER A 76 15.65 -2.69 10.45
C SER A 76 16.95 -3.39 10.78
N GLU A 77 16.87 -4.61 11.31
CA GLU A 77 18.04 -5.48 11.45
C GLU A 77 18.57 -5.90 10.08
N CYS A 78 17.69 -6.02 9.08
CA CYS A 78 18.04 -6.47 7.74
C CYS A 78 18.90 -5.44 6.99
N ASN A 79 18.65 -4.14 7.21
CA ASN A 79 19.45 -3.05 6.65
C ASN A 79 20.36 -2.37 7.67
N ASN A 80 20.38 -2.85 8.93
CA ASN A 80 21.12 -2.27 10.05
C ASN A 80 20.92 -0.74 10.22
N ARG A 81 19.67 -0.27 10.20
CA ARG A 81 19.33 1.17 10.35
C ARG A 81 17.94 1.41 10.94
N ILE A 82 17.66 2.65 11.30
CA ILE A 82 16.33 3.09 11.73
C ILE A 82 15.51 3.44 10.48
N LEU A 83 14.26 2.97 10.43
CA LEU A 83 13.35 3.28 9.34
C LEU A 83 12.67 4.63 9.55
N ASN A 84 12.44 5.35 8.45
CA ASN A 84 11.57 6.52 8.45
C ASN A 84 10.09 6.15 8.19
N LYS A 85 9.18 7.11 8.38
CA LYS A 85 7.73 6.90 8.20
C LYS A 85 7.37 6.53 6.77
N GLY A 86 8.08 7.09 5.78
CA GLY A 86 7.87 6.75 4.37
C GLY A 86 8.23 5.30 4.03
N GLU A 87 9.27 4.76 4.63
CA GLU A 87 9.67 3.36 4.47
C GLU A 87 8.67 2.39 5.11
N ILE A 88 8.08 2.77 6.25
CA ILE A 88 6.96 2.04 6.83
C ILE A 88 5.77 2.06 5.86
N ALA A 89 5.45 3.21 5.27
CA ALA A 89 4.39 3.31 4.28
C ALA A 89 4.65 2.43 3.04
N ILE A 90 5.91 2.34 2.57
CA ILE A 90 6.32 1.45 1.48
C ILE A 90 6.13 -0.01 1.87
N ILE A 91 6.58 -0.41 3.06
CA ILE A 91 6.37 -1.76 3.59
C ILE A 91 4.87 -2.07 3.62
N MET A 92 4.05 -1.17 4.17
CA MET A 92 2.60 -1.38 4.25
C MET A 92 1.95 -1.47 2.87
N ALA A 93 2.37 -0.66 1.91
CA ALA A 93 1.87 -0.73 0.54
C ALA A 93 2.15 -2.10 -0.11
N ASP A 94 3.36 -2.63 0.05
CA ASP A 94 3.74 -3.97 -0.43
C ASP A 94 2.95 -5.08 0.29
N ARG A 95 2.63 -4.90 1.57
CA ARG A 95 1.83 -5.87 2.33
C ARG A 95 0.35 -5.87 1.93
N ILE A 96 -0.20 -4.71 1.56
CA ILE A 96 -1.57 -4.59 1.05
C ILE A 96 -1.67 -5.20 -0.35
N GLU A 97 -0.71 -4.89 -1.22
CA GLU A 97 -0.63 -5.43 -2.57
C GLU A 97 0.85 -5.55 -2.97
N GLY A 98 1.36 -6.78 -2.96
CA GLY A 98 2.77 -7.04 -3.26
C GLY A 98 3.20 -6.39 -4.58
N MET A 99 4.30 -5.65 -4.55
CA MET A 99 4.73 -4.82 -5.66
C MET A 99 5.44 -5.64 -6.74
N PRO A 100 5.34 -5.26 -8.03
CA PRO A 100 6.19 -5.82 -9.07
C PRO A 100 7.60 -5.21 -8.96
N TYR A 101 8.41 -5.73 -8.03
CA TYR A 101 9.68 -5.12 -7.61
C TYR A 101 10.55 -4.66 -8.78
N ALA A 102 10.86 -5.54 -9.73
CA ALA A 102 11.71 -5.20 -10.87
C ALA A 102 11.20 -4.01 -11.69
N ARG A 103 9.88 -3.80 -11.75
CA ARG A 103 9.28 -2.65 -12.45
C ARG A 103 9.38 -1.38 -11.64
N VAL A 104 8.95 -1.42 -10.37
CA VAL A 104 8.87 -0.19 -9.54
C VAL A 104 10.23 0.26 -9.02
N THR A 105 11.15 -0.68 -8.75
CA THR A 105 12.51 -0.37 -8.29
C THR A 105 13.51 -0.33 -9.45
N GLY A 106 13.31 -1.13 -10.50
CA GLY A 106 14.32 -1.33 -11.54
C GLY A 106 15.39 -2.37 -11.18
N ILE A 107 15.26 -3.02 -10.02
CA ILE A 107 16.23 -3.98 -9.49
C ILE A 107 15.66 -5.39 -9.58
N GLN A 108 16.43 -6.31 -10.16
CA GLN A 108 16.15 -7.74 -10.07
C GLN A 108 16.85 -8.29 -8.83
N ASN A 109 16.09 -8.90 -7.91
CA ASN A 109 16.68 -9.66 -6.81
C ASN A 109 16.84 -11.13 -7.23
N CYS A 110 18.09 -11.58 -7.31
CA CYS A 110 18.44 -12.97 -7.64
C CYS A 110 18.79 -13.80 -6.39
N THR A 111 18.67 -13.23 -5.19
CA THR A 111 19.00 -13.89 -3.93
C THR A 111 17.74 -14.27 -3.17
N LEU A 112 17.64 -15.54 -2.79
CA LEU A 112 16.48 -16.09 -2.07
C LEU A 112 16.49 -15.76 -0.57
N THR A 113 17.60 -15.27 -0.03
CA THR A 113 17.84 -15.12 1.41
C THR A 113 18.43 -13.76 1.72
N PHE A 114 17.60 -12.71 1.73
CA PHE A 114 18.01 -11.39 2.20
C PHE A 114 18.07 -11.31 3.73
N CYS A 115 17.01 -11.75 4.41
CA CYS A 115 16.88 -11.59 5.86
C CYS A 115 16.02 -12.71 6.45
N GLU A 116 16.53 -13.37 7.49
CA GLU A 116 15.82 -14.47 8.16
C GLU A 116 14.56 -13.96 8.87
N LYS A 117 13.44 -14.68 8.70
CA LYS A 117 12.15 -14.42 9.37
C LYS A 117 11.62 -12.99 9.16
N ASN A 118 11.95 -12.37 8.03
CA ASN A 118 11.36 -11.09 7.64
C ASN A 118 10.25 -11.30 6.60
N ALA A 119 9.02 -10.94 6.95
CA ALA A 119 7.88 -10.98 6.06
C ALA A 119 7.74 -9.75 5.15
N ASN A 120 8.58 -8.73 5.34
CA ASN A 120 8.60 -7.48 4.57
C ASN A 120 9.58 -7.61 3.39
N LEU A 121 9.14 -8.24 2.30
CA LEU A 121 10.03 -8.52 1.16
C LEU A 121 10.58 -7.25 0.49
N ILE A 122 9.79 -6.17 0.44
CA ILE A 122 10.23 -4.88 -0.10
C ILE A 122 11.42 -4.27 0.68
N GLU A 123 11.66 -4.71 1.92
CA GLU A 123 12.72 -4.17 2.77
C GLU A 123 14.13 -4.34 2.18
N TYR A 124 14.33 -5.39 1.36
CA TYR A 124 15.55 -5.58 0.56
C TYR A 124 15.83 -4.40 -0.37
N TYR A 125 14.77 -3.78 -0.90
CA TYR A 125 14.88 -2.76 -1.93
C TYR A 125 15.03 -1.34 -1.36
N LEU A 126 14.81 -1.13 -0.05
CA LEU A 126 14.82 0.22 0.53
C LEU A 126 16.14 0.98 0.30
N PRO A 127 17.35 0.38 0.47
CA PRO A 127 18.59 1.08 0.18
C PRO A 127 18.73 1.48 -1.30
N PHE A 128 18.17 0.68 -2.21
CA PHE A 128 18.19 0.99 -3.65
C PHE A 128 17.19 2.07 -4.01
N ILE A 129 16.01 2.05 -3.38
CA ILE A 129 14.99 3.10 -3.51
C ILE A 129 15.54 4.44 -3.03
N GLU A 130 16.22 4.47 -1.87
CA GLU A 130 16.88 5.65 -1.33
C GLU A 130 17.96 6.17 -2.30
N ARG A 131 18.87 5.28 -2.74
CA ARG A 131 19.95 5.62 -3.67
C ARG A 131 19.46 6.18 -5.01
N ASP A 132 18.40 5.59 -5.57
CA ASP A 132 17.92 5.93 -6.91
C ASP A 132 16.88 7.08 -6.90
N GLY A 133 16.48 7.53 -5.71
CA GLY A 133 15.55 8.64 -5.46
C GLY A 133 14.14 8.17 -5.09
N ILE A 134 13.70 8.54 -3.89
CA ILE A 134 12.40 8.15 -3.33
C ILE A 134 11.22 8.72 -4.12
N GLU A 135 11.33 9.94 -4.64
CA GLU A 135 10.31 10.59 -5.48
C GLU A 135 10.16 9.86 -6.82
N LYS A 136 11.28 9.38 -7.38
CA LYS A 136 11.29 8.59 -8.61
C LYS A 136 10.61 7.24 -8.39
N PHE A 137 10.87 6.59 -7.24
CA PHE A 137 10.17 5.37 -6.85
C PHE A 137 8.67 5.61 -6.67
N GLN A 138 8.27 6.65 -5.92
CA GLN A 138 6.87 7.02 -5.72
C GLN A 138 6.16 7.24 -7.06
N LYS A 139 6.80 7.96 -7.99
CA LYS A 139 6.26 8.17 -9.34
C LYS A 139 6.03 6.85 -10.08
N LYS A 140 7.03 5.97 -10.15
CA LYS A 140 6.90 4.66 -10.81
C LYS A 140 5.81 3.78 -10.17
N TYR A 141 5.70 3.85 -8.84
CA TYR A 141 4.67 3.14 -8.11
C TYR A 141 3.27 3.64 -8.48
N MET A 142 3.07 4.96 -8.50
CA MET A 142 1.80 5.57 -8.91
C MET A 142 1.46 5.28 -10.38
N GLU A 143 2.44 5.34 -11.28
CA GLU A 143 2.26 4.93 -12.69
C GLU A 143 1.83 3.46 -12.79
N TRP A 144 2.41 2.58 -11.99
CA TRP A 144 1.98 1.18 -11.93
C TRP A 144 0.54 1.03 -11.40
N LEU A 145 0.14 1.79 -10.38
CA LEU A 145 -1.23 1.75 -9.85
C LEU A 145 -2.30 2.04 -10.91
N GLU A 146 -1.94 2.82 -11.93
CA GLU A 146 -2.80 3.23 -13.05
C GLU A 146 -2.59 2.41 -14.34
N SER A 147 -1.65 1.46 -14.32
CA SER A 147 -1.28 0.69 -15.51
C SER A 147 -2.23 -0.48 -15.76
N ASP A 148 -2.48 -0.80 -17.03
CA ASP A 148 -3.25 -1.98 -17.43
C ASP A 148 -2.59 -3.28 -16.92
N ASP A 149 -1.26 -3.31 -16.80
CA ASP A 149 -0.52 -4.46 -16.29
C ASP A 149 -0.84 -4.82 -14.83
N ARG A 150 -1.32 -3.86 -14.03
CA ARG A 150 -1.79 -4.13 -12.66
C ARG A 150 -3.07 -4.97 -12.63
N ILE A 151 -3.85 -4.97 -13.71
CA ILE A 151 -5.13 -5.70 -13.78
C ILE A 151 -4.90 -7.20 -13.59
N ASP A 152 -3.88 -7.75 -14.24
CA ASP A 152 -3.56 -9.18 -14.21
C ASP A 152 -2.42 -9.51 -13.23
N TRP A 153 -1.92 -8.50 -12.52
CA TRP A 153 -0.86 -8.68 -11.54
C TRP A 153 -1.30 -9.61 -10.39
N THR A 154 -0.51 -10.67 -10.20
CA THR A 154 -0.68 -11.61 -9.10
C THR A 154 0.58 -11.56 -8.23
N PRO A 155 0.50 -10.99 -7.01
CA PRO A 155 1.62 -10.98 -6.09
C PRO A 155 2.12 -12.40 -5.78
N LEU A 156 3.43 -12.51 -5.51
CA LEU A 156 4.06 -13.78 -5.12
C LEU A 156 3.42 -14.40 -3.87
N LEU A 157 3.02 -13.54 -2.92
CA LEU A 157 2.34 -13.94 -1.69
C LEU A 157 0.94 -13.33 -1.67
N THR A 158 -0.08 -14.17 -1.60
CA THR A 158 -1.46 -13.74 -1.39
C THR A 158 -2.26 -14.82 -0.68
N ASP A 159 -3.04 -14.39 0.32
CA ASP A 159 -4.02 -15.19 1.07
C ASP A 159 -5.38 -15.26 0.36
N LYS A 160 -5.60 -14.40 -0.65
CA LYS A 160 -6.90 -14.24 -1.32
C LYS A 160 -7.25 -15.46 -2.15
N THR A 161 -8.50 -15.91 -2.03
CA THR A 161 -9.05 -16.98 -2.86
C THR A 161 -9.14 -16.57 -4.33
N LYS A 162 -9.22 -17.56 -5.24
CA LYS A 162 -9.41 -17.31 -6.69
C LYS A 162 -10.64 -16.43 -6.99
N LYS A 163 -11.72 -16.58 -6.20
CA LYS A 163 -12.95 -15.80 -6.35
C LYS A 163 -12.73 -14.33 -5.97
N GLU A 164 -12.07 -14.07 -4.85
CA GLU A 164 -11.74 -12.72 -4.41
C GLU A 164 -10.80 -12.02 -5.37
N ARG A 165 -9.76 -12.71 -5.85
CA ARG A 165 -8.84 -12.16 -6.86
C ARG A 165 -9.58 -11.73 -8.12
N ARG A 166 -10.47 -12.57 -8.65
CA ARG A 166 -11.30 -12.20 -9.82
C ARG A 166 -12.19 -10.98 -9.56
N LYS A 167 -12.72 -10.82 -8.36
CA LYS A 167 -13.50 -9.63 -7.97
C LYS A 167 -12.60 -8.39 -7.97
N ILE A 168 -11.44 -8.47 -7.33
CA ILE A 168 -10.45 -7.38 -7.29
C ILE A 168 -10.00 -6.98 -8.70
N MET A 169 -9.66 -7.93 -9.57
CA MET A 169 -9.25 -7.65 -10.96
C MET A 169 -10.32 -6.86 -11.72
N ARG A 170 -11.60 -7.22 -11.58
CA ARG A 170 -12.73 -6.51 -12.22
C ARG A 170 -12.88 -5.09 -11.70
N GLU A 171 -12.81 -4.92 -10.38
CA GLU A 171 -12.90 -3.61 -9.73
C GLU A 171 -11.73 -2.70 -10.15
N ARG A 172 -10.50 -3.21 -10.10
CA ARG A 172 -9.29 -2.49 -10.57
C ARG A 172 -9.41 -2.10 -12.03
N LYS A 173 -9.81 -3.02 -12.91
CA LYS A 173 -10.01 -2.72 -14.34
C LYS A 173 -10.97 -1.55 -14.54
N LYS A 174 -12.08 -1.53 -13.80
CA LYS A 174 -13.03 -0.40 -13.86
C LYS A 174 -12.37 0.90 -13.38
N THR A 175 -11.74 0.89 -12.21
CA THR A 175 -11.10 2.08 -11.63
C THR A 175 -9.97 2.63 -12.51
N ILE A 176 -9.11 1.76 -13.04
CA ILE A 176 -8.00 2.15 -13.93
C ILE A 176 -8.54 2.84 -15.19
N ARG A 177 -9.59 2.30 -15.81
CA ARG A 177 -10.23 2.93 -16.98
C ARG A 177 -10.84 4.30 -16.64
N GLU A 178 -11.45 4.44 -15.47
CA GLU A 178 -11.96 5.73 -14.99
C GLU A 178 -10.85 6.77 -14.75
N MET A 179 -9.69 6.34 -14.25
CA MET A 179 -8.53 7.21 -14.06
C MET A 179 -7.91 7.64 -15.39
N GLN A 180 -7.77 6.71 -16.34
CA GLN A 180 -7.22 6.98 -17.67
C GLN A 180 -8.10 7.94 -18.48
N ASN A 181 -9.43 7.82 -18.38
CA ASN A 181 -10.37 8.69 -19.10
C ASN A 181 -10.46 10.12 -18.55
N LYS A 182 -9.90 10.39 -17.37
CA LYS A 182 -9.89 11.73 -16.74
C LYS A 182 -8.64 12.55 -17.09
N LYS A 183 -7.66 11.97 -17.78
CA LYS A 183 -6.44 12.63 -18.25
C LYS A 183 -6.61 13.12 -19.68
#